data_AF-A0A3M1NE52-F1
#
_entry.id   AF-A0A3M1NE52-F1
#
_cell.length_a   1.000
_cell.length_b   1.000
_cell.length_c   1.000
_cell.angle_alpha   90.00
_cell.angle_beta   90.00
_cell.angle_gamma   90.00
#
_symmetry.space_group_name_H-M   'P 1'
#
loop_
_entity.id
_entity.type
_entity.pdbx_description
1 polymer ?
#
loop_
_entity_poly.entity_id
_entity_poly.type
_entity_poly.pdbx_seq_one_letter_code
_entity_poly.pdbx_strand_id
1 'polypeptide(L)'
;MAANALEAGDGQSLNDELAARQGDPAALERLYQRVRAEGNEVLFREALRQCLLAHPGDVLYEAWAYRLGVDVGRGGEPRPRRPWPLLIGMSVVLGLVSALLAGGRPPVPDPGEASPWFWVGWGPLVATGLMAYLAWHERGRRVIRYVLAAGLLGLVALYTGITLGDRADDAAILAALHLPFLSWAVVGAALCLGYPDPARQAYAYLVKSVEVVLTGGIFFGAGMMFVGLTYGIFAVIGVELPEEDLTWVAAWAVGALPLLAAGSVYDASVPPAEQDARTGLTRTVRILARLLLPLALGVLILYVLWFLPVYFRKPFEERDVLIVYNLTILA
;
A
#
# COMPACT_ATOMS: atom_id res chain seq x y z
N MET A 1 -3.14 -16.77 -31.51
CA MET A 1 -3.21 -16.55 -32.97
C MET A 1 -1.90 -15.88 -33.38
N ALA A 2 -1.10 -16.64 -34.15
CA ALA A 2 0.24 -16.34 -34.70
C ALA A 2 1.38 -16.03 -33.72
N ALA A 3 2.09 -17.09 -33.31
CA ALA A 3 3.48 -17.01 -32.85
C ALA A 3 4.36 -16.75 -34.07
N ASN A 4 4.89 -15.54 -34.22
CA ASN A 4 5.96 -15.26 -35.18
C ASN A 4 7.27 -15.80 -34.60
N ALA A 5 7.56 -17.05 -34.92
CA ALA A 5 8.91 -17.57 -34.89
C ALA A 5 9.71 -16.82 -35.96
N LEU A 6 10.56 -15.88 -35.54
CA LEU A 6 11.56 -15.29 -36.42
C LEU A 6 12.64 -16.35 -36.64
N GLU A 7 12.70 -16.86 -37.87
CA GLU A 7 13.73 -17.78 -38.36
C GLU A 7 15.09 -17.08 -38.37
N ALA A 8 15.96 -17.46 -37.43
CA ALA A 8 17.37 -17.14 -37.50
C ALA A 8 18.04 -18.18 -38.41
N GLY A 9 18.16 -17.87 -39.70
CA GLY A 9 19.19 -18.39 -40.61
C GLY A 9 19.24 -19.89 -40.96
N ASP A 10 18.56 -20.81 -40.25
CA ASP A 10 18.61 -22.24 -40.57
C ASP A 10 17.44 -23.03 -39.92
N GLY A 11 16.18 -22.67 -40.23
CA GLY A 11 14.97 -23.51 -40.06
C GLY A 11 14.64 -24.13 -38.69
N GLN A 12 15.46 -23.96 -37.65
CA GLN A 12 15.26 -24.48 -36.30
C GLN A 12 14.82 -23.33 -35.38
N SER A 13 13.82 -23.59 -34.54
CA SER A 13 13.40 -22.58 -33.58
C SER A 13 14.50 -22.40 -32.52
N LEU A 14 14.70 -21.17 -32.03
CA LEU A 14 15.69 -20.88 -30.99
C LEU A 14 15.51 -21.76 -29.73
N ASN A 15 14.28 -22.23 -29.50
CA ASN A 15 13.92 -23.18 -28.46
C ASN A 15 14.56 -24.56 -28.67
N ASP A 16 14.54 -25.06 -29.92
CA ASP A 16 15.15 -26.35 -30.28
C ASP A 16 16.67 -26.27 -30.17
N GLU A 17 17.25 -25.13 -30.56
CA GLU A 17 18.67 -24.84 -30.41
C GLU A 17 19.12 -24.76 -28.94
N LEU A 18 18.29 -24.22 -28.06
CA LEU A 18 18.51 -24.20 -26.61
C LEU A 18 18.39 -25.62 -26.03
N ALA A 19 17.32 -26.34 -26.36
CA ALA A 19 17.07 -27.70 -25.87
C ALA A 19 18.16 -28.69 -26.30
N ALA A 20 18.67 -28.58 -27.53
CA ALA A 20 19.74 -29.44 -28.04
C ALA A 20 21.09 -29.25 -27.32
N ARG A 21 21.26 -28.17 -26.55
CA ARG A 21 22.49 -27.79 -25.85
C ARG A 21 22.34 -27.86 -24.33
N GLN A 22 21.33 -28.58 -23.86
CA GLN A 22 21.09 -28.85 -22.46
C GLN A 22 22.35 -29.48 -21.81
N GLY A 23 22.81 -28.89 -20.71
CA GLY A 23 23.99 -29.38 -19.97
C GLY A 23 25.36 -28.99 -20.54
N ASP A 24 25.45 -28.27 -21.68
CA ASP A 24 26.72 -27.74 -22.20
C ASP A 24 26.84 -26.21 -21.99
N PRO A 25 27.59 -25.76 -20.96
CA PRO A 25 27.73 -24.34 -20.65
C PRO A 25 28.46 -23.55 -21.76
N ALA A 26 29.41 -24.18 -22.46
CA ALA A 26 30.19 -23.52 -23.50
C ALA A 26 29.38 -23.34 -24.80
N ALA A 27 28.48 -24.28 -25.10
CA ALA A 27 27.58 -24.15 -26.23
C ALA A 27 26.50 -23.08 -25.99
N LEU A 28 25.94 -23.00 -24.78
CA LEU A 28 24.97 -21.96 -24.42
C LEU A 28 25.55 -20.55 -24.43
N GLU A 29 26.78 -20.35 -23.92
CA GLU A 29 27.43 -19.04 -23.99
C GLU A 29 27.66 -18.60 -25.45
N ARG A 30 28.10 -19.52 -26.32
CA ARG A 30 28.29 -19.21 -27.74
C ARG A 30 27.00 -18.84 -28.45
N LEU A 31 25.90 -19.53 -28.12
CA LEU A 31 24.57 -19.21 -28.64
C LEU A 31 24.13 -17.82 -28.15
N TYR A 32 24.28 -17.53 -26.86
CA TYR A 32 23.94 -16.22 -26.29
C TYR A 32 24.75 -15.09 -26.94
N GLN A 33 26.07 -15.24 -27.09
CA GLN A 33 26.91 -14.21 -27.71
C GLN A 33 26.52 -13.96 -29.17
N ARG A 34 26.12 -15.00 -29.92
CA ARG A 34 25.60 -14.87 -31.28
C ARG A 34 24.30 -14.08 -31.31
N VAL A 35 23.32 -14.49 -30.51
CA VAL A 35 22.00 -13.83 -30.44
C VAL A 35 22.11 -12.39 -29.91
N ARG A 36 23.06 -12.13 -29.01
CA ARG A 36 23.40 -10.78 -28.53
C ARG A 36 24.03 -9.92 -29.63
N ALA A 37 24.94 -10.48 -30.43
CA ALA A 37 25.53 -9.75 -31.57
C ALA A 37 24.48 -9.35 -32.62
N GLU A 38 23.40 -10.14 -32.74
CA GLU A 38 22.26 -9.87 -33.61
C GLU A 38 21.21 -8.93 -32.98
N GLY A 39 21.40 -8.47 -31.73
CA GLY A 39 20.46 -7.58 -31.04
C GLY A 39 19.18 -8.26 -30.53
N ASN A 40 19.10 -9.59 -30.60
CA ASN A 40 17.89 -10.38 -30.34
C ASN A 40 17.83 -10.95 -28.91
N GLU A 41 18.37 -10.22 -27.93
CA GLU A 41 18.45 -10.70 -26.54
C GLU A 41 17.08 -11.02 -25.92
N VAL A 42 16.03 -10.31 -26.33
CA VAL A 42 14.65 -10.53 -25.87
C VAL A 42 14.14 -11.92 -26.27
N LEU A 43 14.46 -12.38 -27.50
CA LEU A 43 14.06 -13.69 -27.99
C LEU A 43 14.77 -14.81 -27.23
N PHE A 44 16.05 -14.63 -26.89
CA PHE A 44 16.79 -15.58 -26.06
C PHE A 44 16.17 -15.73 -24.67
N ARG A 45 15.75 -14.63 -24.05
CA ARG A 45 15.09 -14.66 -22.73
C ARG A 45 13.77 -15.41 -22.77
N GLU A 46 12.98 -15.23 -23.82
CA GLU A 46 11.70 -15.92 -23.99
C GLU A 46 11.90 -17.43 -24.25
N ALA A 47 12.87 -17.77 -25.08
CA ALA A 47 13.22 -19.16 -25.36
C ALA A 47 13.76 -19.88 -24.11
N LEU A 48 14.65 -19.23 -23.35
CA LEU A 48 15.15 -19.73 -22.07
C LEU A 48 14.02 -19.96 -21.06
N ARG A 49 13.04 -19.05 -21.01
CA ARG A 49 11.85 -19.20 -20.16
C ARG A 49 11.04 -20.45 -20.51
N GLN A 50 10.85 -20.71 -21.81
CA GLN A 50 10.11 -21.88 -22.28
C GLN A 50 10.86 -23.19 -21.99
N CYS A 51 12.18 -23.23 -22.21
CA CYS A 51 13.02 -24.39 -21.87
C CYS A 51 13.02 -24.68 -20.36
N LEU A 52 13.05 -23.64 -19.52
CA LEU A 52 13.01 -23.82 -18.06
C LEU A 52 11.65 -24.30 -17.54
N LEU A 53 10.55 -23.97 -18.23
CA LEU A 53 9.22 -24.54 -17.95
C LEU A 53 9.13 -26.01 -18.39
N ALA A 54 9.79 -26.40 -19.48
CA ALA A 54 9.81 -27.77 -19.98
C ALA A 54 10.73 -28.69 -19.14
N HIS A 55 11.80 -28.15 -18.55
CA HIS A 55 12.79 -28.88 -17.76
C HIS A 55 13.03 -28.23 -16.38
N PRO A 56 12.06 -28.34 -15.45
CA PRO A 56 12.21 -27.80 -14.10
C PRO A 56 13.35 -28.52 -13.36
N GLY A 57 14.30 -27.77 -12.79
CA GLY A 57 15.43 -28.29 -12.01
C GLY A 57 16.75 -28.42 -12.77
N ASP A 58 16.83 -27.96 -14.02
CA ASP A 58 18.11 -27.85 -14.72
C ASP A 58 18.94 -26.68 -14.17
N VAL A 59 20.03 -27.00 -13.47
CA VAL A 59 20.93 -26.05 -12.82
C VAL A 59 21.49 -25.03 -13.81
N LEU A 60 21.73 -25.43 -15.07
CA LEU A 60 22.33 -24.56 -16.07
C LEU A 60 21.33 -23.52 -16.58
N TYR A 61 20.10 -23.93 -16.89
CA TYR A 61 19.05 -22.98 -17.27
C TYR A 61 18.66 -22.05 -16.11
N GLU A 62 18.64 -22.57 -14.87
CA GLU A 62 18.40 -21.75 -13.68
C GLU A 62 19.50 -20.70 -13.50
N ALA A 63 20.78 -21.07 -13.61
CA ALA A 63 21.90 -20.14 -13.53
C ALA A 63 21.81 -19.05 -14.60
N TRP A 64 21.42 -19.40 -15.83
CA TRP A 64 21.21 -18.46 -16.91
C TRP A 64 20.00 -17.53 -16.68
N ALA A 65 18.91 -18.06 -16.14
CA ALA A 65 17.74 -17.27 -15.77
C ALA A 65 18.10 -16.22 -14.70
N TYR A 66 18.90 -16.59 -13.70
CA TYR A 66 19.43 -15.67 -12.70
C TYR A 66 20.36 -14.61 -13.30
N ARG A 67 21.29 -15.01 -14.18
CA ARG A 67 22.23 -14.09 -14.83
C ARG A 67 21.51 -13.04 -15.68
N LEU A 68 20.49 -13.45 -16.44
CA LEU A 68 19.77 -12.58 -17.37
C LEU A 68 18.54 -11.90 -16.74
N GLY A 69 18.26 -12.17 -15.46
CA GLY A 69 17.09 -11.65 -14.77
C GLY A 69 15.78 -12.08 -15.42
N VAL A 70 15.73 -13.29 -16.00
CA VAL A 70 14.49 -13.84 -16.56
C VAL A 70 13.60 -14.22 -15.39
N ASP A 71 12.47 -13.52 -15.27
CA ASP A 71 11.41 -13.87 -14.32
C ASP A 71 10.70 -15.12 -14.83
N VAL A 72 11.38 -16.26 -14.66
CA VAL A 72 10.74 -17.54 -14.82
C VAL A 72 9.88 -17.66 -13.59
N GLY A 73 8.58 -17.43 -13.78
CA GLY A 73 7.59 -17.69 -12.75
C GLY A 73 7.72 -19.15 -12.36
N ARG A 74 8.61 -19.45 -11.40
CA ARG A 74 8.71 -20.73 -10.73
C ARG A 74 7.27 -21.06 -10.35
N GLY A 75 6.76 -22.16 -10.92
CA GLY A 75 5.49 -22.71 -10.52
C GLY A 75 5.41 -22.69 -9.00
N GLY A 76 4.34 -22.08 -8.50
CA GLY A 76 4.23 -21.52 -7.16
C GLY A 76 4.97 -22.27 -6.07
N GLU A 77 6.13 -21.73 -5.66
CA GLU A 77 6.31 -21.66 -4.22
C GLU A 77 5.19 -20.76 -3.71
N PRO A 78 4.33 -21.24 -2.81
CA PRO A 78 3.26 -20.42 -2.26
C PRO A 78 3.91 -19.27 -1.51
N ARG A 79 4.07 -18.11 -2.17
CA ARG A 79 4.45 -16.86 -1.52
C ARG A 79 3.55 -16.75 -0.30
N PRO A 80 4.13 -16.66 0.92
CA PRO A 80 3.35 -16.65 2.13
C PRO A 80 2.23 -15.61 1.97
N ARG A 81 0.99 -16.07 2.12
CA ARG A 81 -0.18 -15.22 1.91
C ARG A 81 -0.02 -14.03 2.85
N ARG A 82 0.04 -12.82 2.29
CA ARG A 82 0.05 -11.58 3.07
C ARG A 82 -1.11 -11.64 4.06
N PRO A 83 -0.88 -11.39 5.36
CA PRO A 83 -1.91 -11.52 6.38
C PRO A 83 -2.86 -10.32 6.33
N TRP A 84 -3.69 -10.25 5.28
CA TRP A 84 -4.67 -9.19 5.06
C TRP A 84 -5.59 -8.95 6.27
N PRO A 85 -6.12 -9.97 6.97
CA PRO A 85 -6.95 -9.75 8.15
C PRO A 85 -6.19 -9.02 9.28
N LEU A 86 -4.91 -9.36 9.49
CA LEU A 86 -4.07 -8.68 10.46
C LEU A 86 -3.83 -7.23 10.05
N LEU A 87 -3.47 -6.99 8.78
CA LEU A 87 -3.20 -5.65 8.28
C LEU A 87 -4.45 -4.75 8.42
N ILE A 88 -5.61 -5.27 8.03
CA ILE A 88 -6.90 -4.56 8.15
C ILE A 88 -7.22 -4.32 9.63
N GLY A 89 -7.12 -5.35 10.48
CA GLY A 89 -7.41 -5.22 11.91
C GLY A 89 -6.52 -4.20 12.61
N MET A 90 -5.20 -4.24 12.34
CA MET A 90 -4.25 -3.26 12.86
C MET A 90 -4.56 -1.85 12.36
N SER A 91 -4.91 -1.70 11.08
CA SER A 91 -5.25 -0.39 10.51
C SER A 91 -6.52 0.19 11.12
N VAL A 92 -7.54 -0.64 11.38
CA VAL A 92 -8.77 -0.21 12.07
C VAL A 92 -8.45 0.22 13.49
N VAL A 93 -7.68 -0.56 14.24
CA VAL A 93 -7.27 -0.20 15.62
C VAL A 93 -6.47 1.10 15.61
N LEU A 94 -5.53 1.25 14.68
CA LEU A 94 -4.71 2.45 14.54
C LEU A 94 -5.56 3.69 14.21
N GLY A 95 -6.52 3.53 13.31
CA GLY A 95 -7.51 4.57 13.01
C GLY A 95 -8.33 4.94 14.23
N LEU A 96 -8.80 3.96 15.01
CA LEU A 96 -9.57 4.23 16.23
C LEU A 96 -8.75 4.98 17.27
N VAL A 97 -7.49 4.58 17.50
CA VAL A 97 -6.58 5.28 18.41
C VAL A 97 -6.31 6.71 17.90
N SER A 98 -6.07 6.87 16.60
CA SER A 98 -5.89 8.18 15.95
C SER A 98 -7.11 9.09 16.15
N ALA A 99 -8.31 8.55 15.96
CA ALA A 99 -9.56 9.27 16.19
C ALA A 99 -9.72 9.69 17.65
N LEU A 100 -9.43 8.79 18.61
CA LEU A 100 -9.46 9.11 20.04
C LEU A 100 -8.46 10.20 20.43
N LEU A 101 -7.26 10.22 19.82
CA LEU A 101 -6.27 11.28 20.04
C LEU A 101 -6.75 12.62 19.51
N ALA A 102 -7.49 12.63 18.40
CA ALA A 102 -8.09 13.85 17.84
C ALA A 102 -9.21 14.39 18.75
N GLY A 103 -9.95 13.51 19.43
CA GLY A 103 -10.95 13.91 20.43
C GLY A 103 -12.06 14.80 19.86
N GLY A 104 -12.45 14.56 18.60
CA GLY A 104 -13.46 15.35 17.90
C GLY A 104 -12.96 16.69 17.33
N ARG A 105 -11.66 16.98 17.42
CA ARG A 105 -11.03 18.15 16.77
C ARG A 105 -10.56 17.83 15.35
N PRO A 106 -10.55 18.81 14.43
CA PRO A 106 -10.09 18.60 13.07
C PRO A 106 -8.62 18.14 13.05
N PRO A 107 -8.29 17.04 12.36
CA PRO A 107 -6.93 16.50 12.34
C PRO A 107 -5.95 17.30 11.46
N VAL A 108 -6.45 18.07 10.47
CA VAL A 108 -5.70 18.80 9.44
C VAL A 108 -6.63 19.91 8.89
N PRO A 109 -6.18 21.12 8.48
CA PRO A 109 -4.80 21.58 8.27
C PRO A 109 -4.29 22.63 9.27
N ASP A 110 -5.13 23.19 10.14
CA ASP A 110 -4.69 24.21 11.10
C ASP A 110 -4.16 23.55 12.40
N PRO A 111 -2.86 23.64 12.70
CA PRO A 111 -2.28 23.09 13.93
C PRO A 111 -2.89 23.70 15.20
N GLY A 112 -3.42 24.93 15.13
CA GLY A 112 -4.06 25.61 16.26
C GLY A 112 -5.42 25.02 16.64
N GLU A 113 -6.10 24.37 15.70
CA GLU A 113 -7.41 23.74 15.93
C GLU A 113 -7.30 22.26 16.28
N ALA A 114 -6.22 21.61 15.86
CA ALA A 114 -5.96 20.21 16.14
C ALA A 114 -5.73 19.94 17.63
N SER A 115 -6.02 18.72 18.08
CA SER A 115 -5.58 18.25 19.39
C SER A 115 -4.04 18.16 19.40
N PRO A 116 -3.34 18.72 20.41
CA PRO A 116 -1.87 18.64 20.47
C PRO A 116 -1.36 17.20 20.52
N TRP A 117 -2.08 16.33 21.23
CA TRP A 117 -1.76 14.90 21.32
C TRP A 117 -1.93 14.19 19.98
N PHE A 118 -2.92 14.59 19.18
CA PHE A 118 -3.06 14.12 17.81
C PHE A 118 -1.91 14.63 16.93
N TRP A 119 -1.66 15.94 16.99
CA TRP A 119 -0.69 16.64 16.13
C TRP A 119 0.72 16.08 16.29
N VAL A 120 1.12 15.77 17.53
CA VAL A 120 2.41 15.15 17.86
C VAL A 120 2.38 13.63 17.66
N GLY A 121 1.24 12.98 17.92
CA GLY A 121 1.14 11.53 18.05
C GLY A 121 0.92 10.77 16.74
N TRP A 122 0.30 11.37 15.72
CA TRP A 122 -0.17 10.62 14.55
C TRP A 122 0.97 9.93 13.76
N GLY A 123 2.10 10.61 13.56
CA GLY A 123 3.27 10.06 12.86
C GLY A 123 3.91 8.87 13.60
N PRO A 124 4.32 9.05 14.87
CA PRO A 124 4.83 7.97 15.72
C PRO A 124 3.86 6.80 15.88
N LEU A 125 2.55 7.07 15.97
CA LEU A 125 1.49 6.07 16.04
C LEU A 125 1.51 5.18 14.79
N VAL A 126 1.44 5.80 13.60
CA VAL A 126 1.48 5.08 12.31
C VAL A 126 2.77 4.28 12.15
N ALA A 127 3.92 4.86 12.50
CA ALA A 127 5.20 4.17 12.43
C ALA A 127 5.26 2.96 13.37
N THR A 128 4.67 3.06 14.57
CA THR A 128 4.57 1.95 15.51
C THR A 128 3.71 0.82 14.95
N GLY A 129 2.56 1.15 14.33
CA GLY A 129 1.72 0.18 13.62
C GLY A 129 2.47 -0.52 12.48
N LEU A 130 3.25 0.25 11.69
CA LEU A 130 4.07 -0.30 10.61
C LEU A 130 5.18 -1.22 11.15
N MET A 131 5.88 -0.83 12.21
CA MET A 131 6.89 -1.67 12.85
C MET A 131 6.29 -2.95 13.43
N ALA A 132 5.09 -2.89 14.03
CA ALA A 132 4.38 -4.08 14.49
C ALA A 132 4.01 -5.01 13.32
N TYR A 133 3.61 -4.46 12.17
CA TYR A 133 3.34 -5.22 10.96
C TYR A 133 4.60 -5.89 10.40
N LEU A 134 5.73 -5.19 10.39
CA LEU A 134 7.03 -5.73 9.98
C LEU A 134 7.53 -6.81 10.95
N ALA A 135 7.39 -6.58 12.26
CA ALA A 135 7.80 -7.52 13.30
C ALA A 135 7.03 -8.85 13.24
N TRP A 136 5.79 -8.84 12.73
CA TRP A 136 4.95 -10.05 12.64
C TRP A 136 5.60 -11.18 11.84
N HIS A 137 6.36 -10.84 10.80
CA HIS A 137 7.04 -11.81 9.94
C HIS A 137 8.47 -12.12 10.39
N GLU A 138 8.98 -11.39 11.37
CA GLU A 138 10.31 -11.64 11.92
C GLU A 138 10.28 -12.61 13.10
N ARG A 139 11.40 -13.30 13.32
CA ARG A 139 11.57 -14.24 14.44
C ARG A 139 12.81 -13.91 15.26
N GLY A 140 12.74 -14.25 16.55
CA GLY A 140 13.88 -14.17 17.47
C GLY A 140 14.34 -12.74 17.74
N ARG A 141 15.66 -12.54 17.79
CA ARG A 141 16.29 -11.27 18.23
C ARG A 141 16.03 -10.07 17.31
N ARG A 142 15.56 -10.28 16.08
CA ARG A 142 15.34 -9.17 15.14
C ARG A 142 14.12 -8.31 15.51
N VAL A 143 13.07 -8.94 16.08
CA VAL A 143 11.87 -8.27 16.61
C VAL A 143 12.21 -7.21 17.66
N ILE A 144 13.25 -7.44 18.48
CA ILE A 144 13.67 -6.52 19.54
C ILE A 144 14.01 -5.14 18.96
N ARG A 145 14.53 -5.05 17.73
CA ARG A 145 14.87 -3.78 17.10
C ARG A 145 13.64 -2.91 16.86
N TYR A 146 12.55 -3.51 16.38
CA TYR A 146 11.28 -2.82 16.20
C TYR A 146 10.67 -2.39 17.53
N VAL A 147 10.77 -3.23 18.57
CA VAL A 147 10.30 -2.88 19.92
C VAL A 147 11.08 -1.70 20.49
N LEU A 148 12.41 -1.70 20.37
CA LEU A 148 13.26 -0.59 20.82
C LEU A 148 13.00 0.68 20.02
N ALA A 149 12.85 0.58 18.71
CA ALA A 149 12.53 1.71 17.83
C ALA A 149 11.14 2.29 18.13
N ALA A 150 10.13 1.45 18.37
CA ALA A 150 8.79 1.87 18.80
C ALA A 150 8.83 2.53 20.18
N GLY A 151 9.59 1.99 21.13
CA GLY A 151 9.79 2.58 22.45
C GLY A 151 10.46 3.95 22.39
N LEU A 152 11.49 4.09 21.53
CA LEU A 152 12.16 5.36 21.28
C LEU A 152 11.20 6.40 20.69
N LEU A 153 10.42 6.03 19.66
CA LEU A 153 9.43 6.94 19.08
C LEU A 153 8.34 7.32 20.08
N GLY A 154 7.88 6.38 20.91
CA GLY A 154 6.94 6.66 22.00
C GLY A 154 7.50 7.67 23.01
N LEU A 155 8.77 7.53 23.39
CA LEU A 155 9.43 8.48 24.29
C LEU A 155 9.60 9.86 23.64
N VAL A 156 10.00 9.92 22.36
CA VAL A 156 10.10 11.18 21.61
C VAL A 156 8.75 11.86 21.49
N ALA A 157 7.69 11.11 21.16
CA ALA A 157 6.33 11.64 21.08
C ALA A 157 5.84 12.16 22.42
N LEU A 158 6.08 11.41 23.51
CA LEU A 158 5.71 11.83 24.87
C LEU A 158 6.46 13.08 25.30
N TYR A 159 7.78 13.12 25.10
CA TYR A 159 8.61 14.29 25.40
C TYR A 159 8.14 15.51 24.60
N THR A 160 7.90 15.35 23.30
CA THR A 160 7.44 16.42 22.43
C THR A 160 6.04 16.90 22.83
N GLY A 161 5.13 15.98 23.17
CA GLY A 161 3.78 16.32 23.63
C GLY A 161 3.77 17.10 24.94
N ILE A 162 4.61 16.72 25.91
CA ILE A 162 4.75 17.45 27.19
C ILE A 162 5.43 18.80 27.00
N THR A 163 6.43 18.89 26.13
CA THR A 163 7.21 20.14 25.93
C THR A 163 6.48 21.17 25.07
N LEU A 164 5.79 20.73 24.02
CA LEU A 164 4.96 21.63 23.21
C LEU A 164 3.67 21.97 23.95
N GLY A 165 3.00 21.00 24.59
CA GLY A 165 1.70 21.24 25.21
C GLY A 165 0.72 21.85 24.20
N ASP A 166 0.03 22.92 24.60
CA ASP A 166 -0.90 23.68 23.74
C ASP A 166 -0.21 24.78 22.91
N ARG A 167 1.13 24.77 22.81
CA ARG A 167 1.85 25.77 22.02
C ARG A 167 1.56 25.59 20.53
N ALA A 168 1.14 26.69 19.90
CA ALA A 168 0.93 26.80 18.46
C ALA A 168 1.85 27.84 17.81
N ASP A 169 3.01 28.12 18.42
CA ASP A 169 4.02 28.98 17.79
C ASP A 169 4.75 28.27 16.65
N ASP A 170 5.35 29.03 15.74
CA ASP A 170 6.02 28.51 14.53
C ASP A 170 7.00 27.38 14.83
N ALA A 171 7.72 27.44 15.95
CA ALA A 171 8.64 26.41 16.38
C ALA A 171 7.94 25.10 16.78
N ALA A 172 6.81 25.18 17.48
CA ALA A 172 6.01 24.01 17.86
C ALA A 172 5.38 23.34 16.64
N ILE A 173 4.82 24.13 15.73
CA ILE A 173 4.26 23.66 14.46
C ILE A 173 5.36 22.94 13.65
N LEU A 174 6.53 23.57 13.52
CA LEU A 174 7.64 23.01 12.77
C LEU A 174 8.15 21.71 13.40
N ALA A 175 8.30 21.66 14.73
CA ALA A 175 8.75 20.46 15.43
C ALA A 175 7.79 19.27 15.20
N ALA A 176 6.48 19.50 15.34
CA ALA A 176 5.48 18.46 15.11
C ALA A 176 5.41 18.02 13.63
N LEU A 177 5.57 18.94 12.67
CA LEU A 177 5.61 18.63 11.24
C LEU A 177 6.77 17.69 10.87
N HIS A 178 7.88 17.73 11.59
CA HIS A 178 9.04 16.85 11.36
C HIS A 178 8.87 15.46 11.97
N LEU A 179 8.00 15.26 12.96
CA LEU A 179 7.84 13.97 13.65
C LEU A 179 7.43 12.81 12.74
N PRO A 180 6.51 12.96 11.77
CA PRO A 180 6.20 11.89 10.81
C PRO A 180 7.41 11.48 9.97
N PHE A 181 8.23 12.45 9.53
CA PHE A 181 9.44 12.17 8.75
C PHE A 181 10.51 11.47 9.60
N LEU A 182 10.70 11.93 10.85
CA LEU A 182 11.57 11.26 11.82
C LEU A 182 11.09 9.82 12.07
N SER A 183 9.78 9.64 12.25
CA SER A 183 9.16 8.34 12.49
C SER A 183 9.40 7.40 11.31
N TRP A 184 9.23 7.90 10.07
CA TRP A 184 9.53 7.17 8.86
C TRP A 184 11.01 6.77 8.77
N ALA A 185 11.92 7.70 9.07
CA ALA A 185 13.36 7.42 9.08
C ALA A 185 13.73 6.33 10.11
N VAL A 186 13.12 6.36 11.30
CA VAL A 186 13.32 5.33 12.35
C VAL A 186 12.81 3.97 11.90
N VAL A 187 11.67 3.88 11.22
CA VAL A 187 11.18 2.63 10.60
C VAL A 187 12.21 2.08 9.63
N GLY A 188 12.69 2.92 8.71
CA GLY A 188 13.71 2.54 7.73
C GLY A 188 15.01 2.05 8.37
N ALA A 189 15.49 2.75 9.40
CA ALA A 189 16.68 2.35 10.15
C ALA A 189 16.48 1.00 10.84
N ALA A 190 15.36 0.81 11.55
CA ALA A 190 15.05 -0.45 12.25
C ALA A 190 15.01 -1.65 11.29
N LEU A 191 14.45 -1.44 10.09
CA LEU A 191 14.35 -2.43 9.02
C LEU A 191 15.73 -2.76 8.40
N CYS A 192 16.55 -1.75 8.09
CA CYS A 192 17.81 -1.95 7.36
C CYS A 192 18.94 -2.53 8.22
N LEU A 193 18.96 -2.23 9.52
CA LEU A 193 20.00 -2.71 10.46
C LEU A 193 20.02 -4.25 10.62
N GLY A 194 19.02 -4.95 10.11
CA GLY A 194 18.91 -6.40 10.25
C GLY A 194 19.46 -7.26 9.13
N TYR A 195 19.93 -6.65 8.05
CA TYR A 195 20.31 -7.35 6.83
C TYR A 195 21.78 -7.13 6.45
N PRO A 196 22.40 -8.08 5.71
CA PRO A 196 23.68 -7.84 5.06
C PRO A 196 23.54 -6.70 4.06
N ASP A 197 24.51 -5.79 4.04
CA ASP A 197 24.52 -4.57 3.21
C ASP A 197 23.37 -3.57 3.52
N PRO A 198 23.48 -2.81 4.62
CA PRO A 198 22.45 -1.85 5.02
C PRO A 198 22.28 -0.70 4.01
N ALA A 199 23.31 -0.36 3.22
CA ALA A 199 23.24 0.70 2.24
C ALA A 199 22.31 0.34 1.08
N ARG A 200 22.43 -0.89 0.56
CA ARG A 200 21.51 -1.42 -0.47
C ARG A 200 20.08 -1.49 0.02
N GLN A 201 19.87 -1.91 1.28
CA GLN A 201 18.53 -1.98 1.87
C GLN A 201 17.92 -0.59 2.07
N ALA A 202 18.70 0.39 2.53
CA ALA A 202 18.26 1.75 2.72
C ALA A 202 17.83 2.41 1.39
N TYR A 203 18.61 2.20 0.32
CA TYR A 203 18.22 2.67 -1.01
C TYR A 203 16.90 2.03 -1.48
N ALA A 204 16.76 0.72 -1.34
CA ALA A 204 15.53 0.02 -1.73
C ALA A 204 14.32 0.48 -0.91
N TYR A 205 14.51 0.72 0.39
CA TYR A 205 13.49 1.29 1.27
C TYR A 205 13.06 2.70 0.83
N LEU A 206 14.01 3.57 0.47
CA LEU A 206 13.71 4.93 -0.01
C LEU A 206 12.88 4.89 -1.31
N VAL A 207 13.29 4.08 -2.28
CA VAL A 207 12.53 3.90 -3.53
C VAL A 207 11.12 3.39 -3.23
N LYS A 208 11.00 2.40 -2.34
CA LYS A 208 9.70 1.83 -1.97
C LYS A 208 8.83 2.80 -1.18
N SER A 209 9.42 3.72 -0.41
CA SER A 209 8.71 4.76 0.32
C SER A 209 7.93 5.68 -0.61
N VAL A 210 8.48 6.01 -1.79
CA VAL A 210 7.78 6.81 -2.81
C VAL A 210 6.50 6.10 -3.25
N GLU A 211 6.56 4.78 -3.48
CA GLU A 211 5.38 4.00 -3.83
C GLU A 211 4.34 3.99 -2.71
N VAL A 212 4.76 3.88 -1.45
CA VAL A 212 3.84 3.98 -0.29
C VAL A 212 3.16 5.35 -0.24
N VAL A 213 3.91 6.43 -0.44
CA VAL A 213 3.35 7.79 -0.43
C VAL A 213 2.35 7.99 -1.56
N LEU A 214 2.67 7.52 -2.77
CA LEU A 214 1.75 7.60 -3.92
C LEU A 214 0.48 6.78 -3.67
N THR A 215 0.60 5.55 -3.17
CA THR A 215 -0.55 4.71 -2.83
C THR A 215 -1.39 5.30 -1.70
N GLY A 216 -0.74 5.88 -0.69
CA GLY A 216 -1.40 6.62 0.38
C GLY A 216 -2.20 7.80 -0.19
N GLY A 217 -1.60 8.62 -1.05
CA GLY A 217 -2.28 9.73 -1.72
C GLY A 217 -3.50 9.28 -2.53
N ILE A 218 -3.40 8.15 -3.24
CA ILE A 218 -4.54 7.55 -3.96
C ILE A 218 -5.65 7.14 -2.99
N PHE A 219 -5.30 6.49 -1.87
CA PHE A 219 -6.28 6.07 -0.86
C PHE A 219 -6.97 7.26 -0.18
N PHE A 220 -6.22 8.28 0.21
CA PHE A 220 -6.78 9.50 0.78
C PHE A 220 -7.66 10.25 -0.23
N GLY A 221 -7.20 10.41 -1.47
CA GLY A 221 -7.97 11.10 -2.52
C GLY A 221 -9.29 10.37 -2.85
N ALA A 222 -9.23 9.06 -2.99
CA ALA A 222 -10.44 8.25 -3.21
C ALA A 222 -11.36 8.25 -1.99
N GLY A 223 -10.82 8.21 -0.77
CA GLY A 223 -11.60 8.31 0.46
C GLY A 223 -12.30 9.66 0.61
N MET A 224 -11.58 10.76 0.34
CA MET A 224 -12.15 12.12 0.34
C MET A 224 -13.25 12.26 -0.70
N MET A 225 -13.02 11.78 -1.92
CA MET A 225 -14.04 11.77 -2.97
C MET A 225 -15.27 10.95 -2.56
N PHE A 226 -15.06 9.77 -1.96
CA PHE A 226 -16.14 8.93 -1.48
C PHE A 226 -16.98 9.61 -0.39
N VAL A 227 -16.32 10.21 0.61
CA VAL A 227 -16.99 10.96 1.68
C VAL A 227 -17.75 12.15 1.10
N GLY A 228 -17.12 12.95 0.24
CA GLY A 228 -17.76 14.11 -0.40
C GLY A 228 -18.99 13.74 -1.23
N LEU A 229 -18.92 12.65 -2.01
CA LEU A 229 -20.07 12.12 -2.75
C LEU A 229 -21.18 11.63 -1.82
N THR A 230 -20.82 10.95 -0.73
CA THR A 230 -21.79 10.46 0.26
C THR A 230 -22.54 11.64 0.88
N TYR A 231 -21.82 12.63 1.40
CA TYR A 231 -22.42 13.85 1.96
C TYR A 231 -23.26 14.60 0.92
N GLY A 232 -22.79 14.72 -0.32
CA GLY A 232 -23.53 15.36 -1.40
C GLY A 232 -24.86 14.65 -1.71
N ILE A 233 -24.89 13.32 -1.76
CA ILE A 233 -26.12 12.55 -1.98
C ILE A 233 -27.10 12.76 -0.82
N PHE A 234 -26.63 12.69 0.43
CA PHE A 234 -27.49 12.94 1.60
C PHE A 234 -28.02 14.38 1.64
N ALA A 235 -27.20 15.36 1.27
CA ALA A 235 -27.63 16.75 1.18
C ALA A 235 -28.73 16.96 0.13
N VAL A 236 -28.62 16.33 -1.05
CA VAL A 236 -29.62 16.43 -2.13
C VAL A 236 -30.99 15.89 -1.70
N ILE A 237 -31.01 14.83 -0.88
CA ILE A 237 -32.25 14.23 -0.36
C ILE A 237 -32.76 14.90 0.94
N GLY A 238 -32.18 16.05 1.31
CA GLY A 238 -32.61 16.85 2.46
C GLY A 238 -32.14 16.34 3.81
N VAL A 239 -31.06 15.56 3.87
CA VAL A 239 -30.42 15.13 5.12
C VAL A 239 -29.03 15.75 5.25
N GLU A 240 -28.90 16.62 6.24
CA GLU A 240 -27.63 17.20 6.63
C GLU A 240 -26.93 16.26 7.63
N LEU A 241 -25.79 15.72 7.23
CA LEU A 241 -24.94 14.91 8.11
C LEU A 241 -24.11 15.85 9.01
N PRO A 242 -23.97 15.56 10.32
CA PRO A 242 -23.18 16.40 11.22
C PRO A 242 -21.72 16.55 10.77
N GLU A 243 -21.19 17.77 10.78
CA GLU A 243 -19.77 18.03 10.47
C GLU A 243 -18.81 17.39 11.48
N GLU A 244 -19.28 17.17 12.71
CA GLU A 244 -18.54 16.44 13.75
C GLU A 244 -18.19 15.01 13.30
N ASP A 245 -19.09 14.33 12.60
CA ASP A 245 -18.85 12.97 12.09
C ASP A 245 -17.72 12.96 11.07
N LEU A 246 -17.64 13.99 10.22
CA LEU A 246 -16.56 14.16 9.24
C LEU A 246 -15.20 14.29 9.94
N THR A 247 -15.16 14.98 11.08
CA THR A 247 -13.95 15.17 11.87
C THR A 247 -13.42 13.85 12.45
N TRP A 248 -14.33 13.04 13.02
CA TRP A 248 -13.98 11.70 13.51
C TRP A 248 -13.53 10.77 12.38
N VAL A 249 -14.22 10.78 11.23
CA VAL A 249 -13.88 9.98 10.06
C VAL A 249 -12.52 10.39 9.48
N ALA A 250 -12.24 11.69 9.40
CA ALA A 250 -10.96 12.21 8.94
C ALA A 250 -9.82 11.76 9.87
N ALA A 251 -9.99 11.89 11.18
CA ALA A 251 -8.97 11.49 12.15
C ALA A 251 -8.72 9.98 12.14
N TRP A 252 -9.78 9.19 11.95
CA TRP A 252 -9.67 7.75 11.75
C TRP A 252 -8.90 7.40 10.47
N ALA A 253 -9.18 8.09 9.36
CA ALA A 253 -8.52 7.86 8.08
C ALA A 253 -7.00 8.15 8.15
N VAL A 254 -6.60 9.20 8.87
CA VAL A 254 -5.17 9.55 9.08
C VAL A 254 -4.40 8.43 9.76
N GLY A 255 -5.02 7.71 10.72
CA GLY A 255 -4.38 6.57 11.37
C GLY A 255 -4.44 5.29 10.52
N ALA A 256 -5.56 5.02 9.87
CA ALA A 256 -5.80 3.74 9.20
C ALA A 256 -5.14 3.63 7.81
N LEU A 257 -5.29 4.66 6.98
CA LEU A 257 -4.92 4.59 5.56
C LEU A 257 -3.41 4.45 5.30
N PRO A 258 -2.50 5.12 6.03
CA PRO A 258 -1.07 4.97 5.80
C PRO A 258 -0.57 3.53 6.01
N LEU A 259 -1.09 2.82 7.02
CA LEU A 259 -0.72 1.43 7.26
C LEU A 259 -1.27 0.51 6.16
N LEU A 260 -2.53 0.69 5.75
CA LEU A 260 -3.10 -0.03 4.60
C LEU A 260 -2.31 0.22 3.32
N ALA A 261 -1.92 1.48 3.08
CA ALA A 261 -1.10 1.86 1.94
C ALA A 261 0.27 1.17 2.01
N ALA A 262 0.96 1.23 3.15
CA ALA A 262 2.25 0.58 3.32
C ALA A 262 2.15 -0.94 3.08
N GLY A 263 1.23 -1.64 3.76
CA GLY A 263 1.07 -3.10 3.60
C GLY A 263 0.49 -3.54 2.24
N SER A 264 -0.07 -2.63 1.45
CA SER A 264 -0.52 -2.93 0.08
C SER A 264 0.63 -3.06 -0.90
N VAL A 265 1.63 -2.20 -0.79
CA VAL A 265 2.77 -2.15 -1.73
C VAL A 265 3.99 -2.86 -1.18
N TYR A 266 4.22 -2.78 0.13
CA TYR A 266 5.34 -3.39 0.82
C TYR A 266 4.97 -4.78 1.34
N ASP A 267 5.80 -5.78 1.06
CA ASP A 267 5.65 -7.12 1.60
C ASP A 267 6.56 -7.31 2.82
N ALA A 268 5.97 -7.43 4.01
CA ALA A 268 6.72 -7.63 5.26
C ALA A 268 7.50 -8.95 5.33
N SER A 269 7.19 -9.91 4.47
CA SER A 269 7.86 -11.22 4.48
C SER A 269 9.19 -11.25 3.73
N VAL A 270 9.51 -10.21 2.94
CA VAL A 270 10.73 -10.15 2.12
C VAL A 270 11.56 -8.90 2.42
N PRO A 271 12.90 -8.96 2.27
CA PRO A 271 13.78 -7.81 2.48
C PRO A 271 13.45 -6.64 1.54
N PRO A 272 13.77 -5.38 1.91
CA PRO A 272 13.58 -4.21 1.05
C PRO A 272 14.14 -4.38 -0.37
N ALA A 273 15.34 -4.95 -0.51
CA ALA A 273 16.03 -5.14 -1.79
C ALA A 273 15.37 -6.20 -2.71
N GLU A 274 14.45 -7.01 -2.21
CA GLU A 274 13.76 -8.08 -2.94
C GLU A 274 12.28 -7.73 -3.21
N GLN A 275 11.86 -6.51 -2.91
CA GLN A 275 10.50 -6.04 -3.16
C GLN A 275 10.23 -5.98 -4.66
N ASP A 276 9.08 -6.51 -5.09
CA ASP A 276 8.63 -6.40 -6.48
C ASP A 276 8.17 -4.96 -6.77
N ALA A 277 8.85 -4.32 -7.73
CA ALA A 277 8.57 -2.95 -8.18
C ALA A 277 7.54 -2.89 -9.32
N ARG A 278 7.23 -4.01 -9.99
CA ARG A 278 6.53 -3.99 -11.29
C ARG A 278 5.00 -4.02 -11.21
N THR A 279 4.42 -4.31 -10.03
CA THR A 279 2.95 -4.48 -9.89
C THR A 279 2.22 -3.39 -9.12
N GLY A 280 2.91 -2.30 -8.72
CA GLY A 280 2.39 -1.29 -7.79
C GLY A 280 1.03 -0.69 -8.14
N LEU A 281 0.88 -0.12 -9.34
CA LEU A 281 -0.32 0.65 -9.72
C LEU A 281 -1.56 -0.24 -9.91
N THR A 282 -1.48 -1.28 -10.75
CA THR A 282 -2.61 -2.20 -11.01
C THR A 282 -3.08 -2.89 -9.72
N ARG A 283 -2.14 -3.21 -8.82
CA ARG A 283 -2.46 -3.76 -7.49
C ARG A 283 -3.15 -2.71 -6.61
N THR A 284 -2.64 -1.48 -6.58
CA THR A 284 -3.23 -0.37 -5.82
C THR A 284 -4.67 -0.14 -6.22
N VAL A 285 -4.97 -0.05 -7.53
CA VAL A 285 -6.35 0.12 -8.04
C VAL A 285 -7.24 -1.05 -7.62
N ARG A 286 -6.75 -2.30 -7.72
CA ARG A 286 -7.52 -3.48 -7.31
C ARG A 286 -7.85 -3.46 -5.81
N ILE A 287 -6.90 -3.06 -4.97
CA ILE A 287 -7.12 -2.98 -3.52
C ILE A 287 -8.07 -1.84 -3.21
N LEU A 288 -7.88 -0.69 -3.85
CA LEU A 288 -8.76 0.45 -3.69
C LEU A 288 -10.22 0.08 -3.99
N ALA A 289 -10.49 -0.59 -5.11
CA ALA A 289 -11.82 -1.07 -5.44
C ALA A 289 -12.39 -2.01 -4.36
N ARG A 290 -11.56 -2.90 -3.81
CA ARG A 290 -11.95 -3.82 -2.73
C ARG A 290 -12.17 -3.13 -1.38
N LEU A 291 -11.52 -1.98 -1.16
CA LEU A 291 -11.71 -1.16 0.04
C LEU A 291 -12.99 -0.33 -0.06
N LEU A 292 -13.25 0.26 -1.23
CA LEU A 292 -14.42 1.09 -1.49
C LEU A 292 -15.71 0.27 -1.55
N LEU A 293 -15.68 -0.96 -2.08
CA LEU A 293 -16.88 -1.79 -2.21
C LEU A 293 -17.62 -2.04 -0.88
N PRO A 294 -16.99 -2.51 0.21
CA PRO A 294 -17.68 -2.71 1.49
C PRO A 294 -18.10 -1.38 2.12
N LEU A 295 -17.37 -0.29 1.88
CA LEU A 295 -17.73 1.04 2.38
C LEU A 295 -19.00 1.56 1.68
N ALA A 296 -19.05 1.45 0.35
CA ALA A 296 -20.23 1.76 -0.46
C ALA A 296 -21.42 0.88 -0.07
N LEU A 297 -21.18 -0.41 0.17
CA LEU A 297 -22.21 -1.31 0.67
C LEU A 297 -22.72 -0.89 2.06
N GLY A 298 -21.83 -0.45 2.95
CA GLY A 298 -22.20 0.07 4.27
C GLY A 298 -23.11 1.28 4.18
N VAL A 299 -22.77 2.25 3.33
CA VAL A 299 -23.63 3.42 3.04
C VAL A 299 -24.98 2.97 2.45
N LEU A 300 -24.97 2.03 1.51
CA LEU A 300 -26.20 1.49 0.93
C LEU A 300 -27.08 0.80 1.99
N ILE A 301 -26.48 0.02 2.88
CA ILE A 301 -27.20 -0.65 3.98
C ILE A 301 -27.79 0.40 4.93
N LEU A 302 -27.02 1.42 5.32
CA LEU A 302 -27.51 2.53 6.15
C LEU A 302 -28.69 3.22 5.47
N TYR A 303 -28.56 3.49 4.17
CA TYR A 303 -29.61 4.10 3.39
C TYR A 303 -30.90 3.25 3.35
N VAL A 304 -30.79 1.94 3.07
CA VAL A 304 -31.95 1.06 2.92
C VAL A 304 -32.58 0.70 4.27
N LEU A 305 -31.78 0.43 5.30
CA LEU A 305 -32.28 -0.09 6.59
C LEU A 305 -32.65 1.01 7.58
N TRP A 306 -32.00 2.17 7.53
CA TRP A 306 -32.25 3.27 8.49
C TRP A 306 -32.94 4.46 7.83
N PHE A 307 -32.34 5.01 6.76
CA PHE A 307 -32.87 6.22 6.14
C PHE A 307 -34.26 5.98 5.53
N LEU A 308 -34.42 4.93 4.71
CA LEU A 308 -35.67 4.68 4.01
C LEU A 308 -36.83 4.47 4.98
N PRO A 309 -36.80 3.59 5.99
CA PRO A 309 -37.95 3.39 6.89
C PRO A 309 -38.32 4.62 7.72
N VAL A 310 -37.34 5.42 8.12
CA VAL A 310 -37.55 6.61 8.98
C VAL A 310 -38.05 7.80 8.17
N TYR A 311 -37.52 8.02 6.97
CA TYR A 311 -37.81 9.20 6.14
C TYR A 311 -38.81 8.93 5.00
N PHE A 312 -39.25 7.69 4.79
CA PHE A 312 -40.19 7.33 3.71
C PHE A 312 -41.50 8.13 3.76
N ARG A 313 -41.99 8.49 4.94
CA ARG A 313 -43.26 9.23 5.08
C ARG A 313 -43.10 10.74 4.88
N LYS A 314 -41.89 11.30 5.04
CA LYS A 314 -41.65 12.75 4.94
C LYS A 314 -42.11 13.38 3.63
N PRO A 315 -41.84 12.79 2.43
CA PRO A 315 -42.37 13.33 1.17
C PRO A 315 -43.91 13.37 1.10
N PHE A 316 -44.61 12.52 1.86
CA PHE A 316 -46.08 12.50 1.87
C PHE A 316 -46.69 13.47 2.90
N GLU A 317 -45.88 13.94 3.85
CA GLU A 317 -46.29 14.81 4.95
C GLU A 317 -45.86 16.27 4.69
N GLU A 318 -44.76 16.49 3.99
CA GLU A 318 -44.18 17.80 3.68
C GLU A 318 -44.19 18.08 2.16
N ARG A 319 -44.92 19.11 1.75
CA ARG A 319 -45.13 19.46 0.34
C ARG A 319 -43.83 19.83 -0.40
N ASP A 320 -42.87 20.43 0.31
CA ASP A 320 -41.60 20.87 -0.26
C ASP A 320 -40.69 19.68 -0.58
N VAL A 321 -40.66 18.66 0.31
CA VAL A 321 -39.95 17.40 0.09
C VAL A 321 -40.54 16.62 -1.09
N LEU A 322 -41.87 16.63 -1.24
CA LEU A 322 -42.55 16.02 -2.39
C LEU A 322 -42.14 16.64 -3.72
N ILE A 323 -42.00 17.97 -3.76
CA ILE A 323 -41.61 18.70 -4.97
C ILE A 323 -40.18 18.34 -5.37
N VAL A 324 -39.24 18.33 -4.42
CA VAL A 324 -37.83 17.95 -4.67
C VAL A 324 -37.74 16.49 -5.14
N TYR A 325 -38.48 15.57 -4.51
CA TYR A 325 -38.48 14.16 -4.90
C TYR A 325 -39.02 13.94 -6.33
N ASN A 326 -40.13 14.60 -6.68
CA ASN A 326 -40.71 14.51 -8.03
C ASN A 326 -39.81 15.13 -9.10
N LEU A 327 -39.14 16.25 -8.79
CA LEU A 327 -38.14 16.86 -9.69
C LEU A 327 -36.95 15.92 -9.93
N THR A 328 -36.49 15.23 -8.89
CA THR A 328 -35.36 14.28 -8.96
C THR A 328 -35.71 13.04 -9.79
N ILE A 329 -36.96 12.57 -9.76
CA ILE A 329 -37.41 11.43 -10.60
C ILE A 329 -37.58 11.82 -12.07
N LEU A 330 -37.93 13.08 -12.35
CA LEU A 330 -38.15 13.59 -13.70
C LEU A 330 -36.86 14.04 -14.41
N ALA A 331 -35.79 14.31 -13.65
CA ALA A 331 -34.47 14.68 -14.16
C ALA A 331 -33.65 13.44 -14.56
#